data_AF-A0A818DEU9-F1
#
_entry.id   AF-A0A818DEU9-F1
#
_cell.length_a   1.000
_cell.length_b   1.000
_cell.length_c   1.000
_cell.angle_alpha   90.00
_cell.angle_beta   90.00
_cell.angle_gamma   90.00
#
_symmetry.space_group_name_H-M   'P 1'
#
loop_
_entity.id
_entity.type
_entity.pdbx_description
1 polymer ?
#
loop_
_entity_poly.entity_id
_entity_poly.type
_entity_poly.pdbx_seq_one_letter_code
_entity_poly.pdbx_strand_id
1 'polypeptide(L)'
;MEFKFSDESRREEQIDELLETFRTSFWLEERRWFVRCEWNLRVEDDSILLYTLPYYLDRFCVRDQSRRFKSTGLDDPVYWLYNSVHNISLEGDINNWCLFPIRYSNLRCLRICLPTHKNIYSFIPTLDNLTSLIVVMNDSSAESELLDLINRAPHLYSLTIDLLPNLLSILWKVTSTSIRRLDLFHSSFWYDLCLNAAQCSELINSSLGRQCEVLSVNVEDRSNVLDLVKTKSNVRALICKLKEEEEEEKGNNKRISSSDKDELVEWLRDHLLSMSSVRRTFYINNSIEIWVNQ
;
A
#
# COMPACT_ATOMS: atom_id res chain seq x y z
N MET A 1 -12.35 14.37 13.18
CA MET A 1 -12.74 14.47 14.60
C MET A 1 -13.58 13.25 14.90
N GLU A 2 -13.28 12.51 15.96
CA GLU A 2 -14.08 11.35 16.38
C GLU A 2 -15.07 11.78 17.47
N PHE A 3 -16.34 11.46 17.26
CA PHE A 3 -17.42 11.76 18.18
C PHE A 3 -18.15 10.44 18.48
N LYS A 4 -18.51 10.21 19.75
CA LYS A 4 -19.26 9.03 20.18
C LYS A 4 -20.65 9.45 20.63
N PHE A 5 -21.66 8.75 20.15
CA PHE A 5 -23.04 8.99 20.57
C PHE A 5 -23.35 8.31 21.90
N SER A 6 -24.26 8.92 22.66
CA SER A 6 -24.65 8.43 23.99
C SER A 6 -25.79 7.41 23.97
N ASP A 7 -26.50 7.29 22.84
CA ASP A 7 -27.69 6.44 22.67
C ASP A 7 -27.83 5.99 21.21
N GLU A 8 -27.65 4.69 20.95
CA GLU A 8 -27.75 4.13 19.60
C GLU A 8 -29.15 4.30 18.97
N SER A 9 -30.21 4.34 19.78
CA SER A 9 -31.59 4.42 19.30
C SER A 9 -31.95 5.79 18.70
N ARG A 10 -31.17 6.83 19.03
CA ARG A 10 -31.34 8.21 18.55
C ARG A 10 -30.22 8.68 17.61
N ARG A 11 -29.38 7.75 17.14
CA ARG A 11 -28.18 8.05 16.35
C ARG A 11 -28.46 8.99 15.16
N GLU A 12 -29.52 8.75 14.39
CA GLU A 12 -29.85 9.60 13.24
C GLU A 12 -30.28 11.02 13.64
N GLU A 13 -31.05 11.17 14.71
CA GLU A 13 -31.44 12.49 15.24
C GLU A 13 -30.22 13.27 15.73
N GLN A 14 -29.31 12.61 16.45
CA GLN A 14 -28.09 13.24 16.95
C GLN A 14 -27.14 13.66 15.81
N ILE A 15 -27.13 12.91 14.70
CA ILE A 15 -26.43 13.32 13.47
C ILE A 15 -27.07 14.56 12.85
N ASP A 16 -28.39 14.61 12.79
CA ASP A 16 -29.11 15.78 12.26
C ASP A 16 -28.85 17.02 13.12
N GLU A 17 -28.95 16.89 14.44
CA GLU A 17 -28.61 17.94 15.40
C GLU A 17 -27.16 18.41 15.22
N LEU A 18 -26.21 17.48 15.09
CA LEU A 18 -24.80 17.80 14.86
C LEU A 18 -24.62 18.57 13.55
N LEU A 19 -25.19 18.09 12.45
CA LEU A 19 -25.07 18.74 11.14
C LEU A 19 -25.72 20.12 11.12
N GLU A 20 -26.81 20.32 11.87
CA GLU A 20 -27.46 21.63 12.00
C GLU A 20 -26.52 22.68 12.61
N THR A 21 -25.65 22.28 13.55
CA THR A 21 -24.62 23.20 14.10
C THR A 21 -23.64 23.74 13.05
N PHE A 22 -23.53 23.07 11.90
CA PHE A 22 -22.69 23.49 10.78
C PHE A 22 -23.48 24.16 9.65
N ARG A 23 -24.82 24.27 9.73
CA ARG A 23 -25.65 25.01 8.76
C ARG A 23 -25.65 26.51 9.04
N THR A 24 -24.47 27.13 9.04
CA THR A 24 -24.32 28.58 9.19
C THR A 24 -23.89 29.23 7.88
N SER A 25 -24.14 30.54 7.73
CA SER A 25 -23.69 31.32 6.56
C SER A 25 -22.16 31.25 6.38
N PHE A 26 -21.41 31.17 7.47
CA PHE A 26 -19.96 31.00 7.44
C PHE A 26 -19.55 29.73 6.65
N TRP A 27 -20.15 28.58 6.95
CA TRP A 27 -19.80 27.33 6.27
C TRP A 27 -20.36 27.28 4.85
N LEU A 28 -21.64 27.60 4.68
CA LEU A 28 -22.35 27.37 3.43
C LEU A 28 -22.13 28.46 2.39
N GLU A 29 -22.09 29.73 2.79
CA GLU A 29 -22.02 30.87 1.88
C GLU A 29 -20.60 31.42 1.74
N GLU A 30 -19.92 31.71 2.86
CA GLU A 30 -18.58 32.31 2.85
C GLU A 30 -17.51 31.30 2.43
N ARG A 31 -17.52 30.11 3.03
CA ARG A 31 -16.52 29.06 2.78
C ARG A 31 -16.90 28.10 1.66
N ARG A 32 -18.20 27.95 1.40
CA ARG A 32 -18.76 26.91 0.51
C ARG A 32 -18.23 25.52 0.86
N TRP A 33 -18.11 25.26 2.15
CA TRP A 33 -17.66 24.00 2.72
C TRP A 33 -18.85 23.29 3.34
N PHE A 34 -19.19 22.12 2.81
CA PHE A 34 -20.26 21.30 3.37
C PHE A 34 -19.68 20.34 4.39
N VAL A 35 -20.32 20.18 5.53
CA VAL A 35 -19.89 19.22 6.55
C VAL A 35 -20.58 17.90 6.28
N ARG A 36 -19.78 16.85 6.14
CA ARG A 36 -20.23 15.47 5.91
C ARG A 36 -19.94 14.65 7.15
N CYS A 37 -20.95 13.89 7.54
CA CYS A 37 -20.93 12.95 8.64
C CYS A 37 -21.09 11.54 8.06
N GLU A 38 -20.18 10.63 8.40
CA GLU A 38 -20.25 9.21 8.04
C GLU A 38 -20.20 8.35 9.29
N TRP A 39 -21.00 7.29 9.35
CA TRP A 39 -21.06 6.39 10.50
C TRP A 39 -21.38 4.96 10.09
N ASN A 40 -20.90 3.99 10.86
CA ASN A 40 -21.08 2.56 10.62
C ASN A 40 -22.42 2.06 11.21
N LEU A 41 -23.09 1.12 10.53
CA LEU A 41 -24.32 0.48 11.01
C LEU A 41 -24.09 -0.87 11.72
N ARG A 42 -22.94 -1.51 11.50
CA ARG A 42 -22.71 -2.93 11.84
C ARG A 42 -21.76 -3.14 13.02
N VAL A 43 -21.08 -2.12 13.49
CA VAL A 43 -20.09 -2.24 14.56
C VAL A 43 -20.63 -1.55 15.81
N GLU A 44 -20.38 -2.15 16.99
CA GLU A 44 -20.49 -1.51 18.32
C GLU A 44 -19.56 -0.28 18.46
N ASP A 45 -18.80 0.02 17.41
CA ASP A 45 -17.95 1.20 17.32
C ASP A 45 -18.80 2.37 16.85
N ASP A 46 -19.21 3.19 17.83
CA ASP A 46 -19.92 4.47 17.66
C ASP A 46 -19.07 5.57 16.97
N SER A 47 -18.05 5.19 16.21
CA SER A 47 -17.13 6.13 15.58
C SER A 47 -17.81 6.83 14.40
N ILE A 48 -17.95 8.15 14.53
CA ILE A 48 -18.38 9.04 13.44
C ILE A 48 -17.16 9.68 12.81
N LEU A 49 -17.14 9.71 11.48
CA LEU A 49 -16.18 10.49 10.71
C LEU A 49 -16.84 11.80 10.25
N LEU A 50 -16.35 12.92 10.78
CA LEU A 50 -16.79 14.27 10.40
C LEU A 50 -15.70 15.00 9.60
N TYR A 51 -16.03 15.52 8.42
CA TYR A 51 -15.10 16.25 7.55
C TYR A 51 -15.81 17.23 6.60
N THR A 52 -15.05 18.12 5.95
CA THR A 52 -15.57 19.09 4.99
C THR A 52 -15.52 18.60 3.54
N LEU A 53 -16.44 19.09 2.71
CA LEU A 53 -16.47 18.97 1.26
C LEU A 53 -16.25 20.36 0.65
N PRO A 54 -15.28 20.56 -0.27
CA PRO A 54 -14.35 19.53 -0.77
C PRO A 54 -13.40 19.06 0.33
N TYR A 55 -13.08 17.77 0.30
CA TYR A 55 -12.14 17.18 1.23
C TYR A 55 -10.72 17.65 0.90
N TYR A 56 -10.07 18.30 1.86
CA TYR A 56 -8.80 18.99 1.64
C TYR A 56 -7.57 18.17 2.07
N LEU A 57 -7.76 17.06 2.79
CA LEU A 57 -6.62 16.27 3.25
C LEU A 57 -6.07 15.43 2.09
N ASP A 58 -4.75 15.27 2.09
CA ASP A 58 -4.00 14.54 1.07
C ASP A 58 -4.28 13.02 1.05
N ARG A 59 -4.76 12.49 2.19
CA ARG A 59 -4.98 11.06 2.39
C ARG A 59 -6.43 10.76 2.73
N PHE A 60 -6.95 9.68 2.14
CA PHE A 60 -8.27 9.15 2.47
C PHE A 60 -8.21 7.63 2.62
N CYS A 61 -8.83 7.10 3.67
CA CYS A 61 -8.91 5.67 3.91
C CYS A 61 -10.37 5.25 3.88
N VAL A 62 -10.71 4.38 2.92
CA VAL A 62 -12.03 3.78 2.80
C VAL A 62 -12.00 2.48 3.60
N ARG A 63 -12.68 2.47 4.74
CA ARG A 63 -12.85 1.29 5.60
C ARG A 63 -14.33 0.94 5.69
N ASP A 64 -14.65 -0.27 5.26
CA ASP A 64 -15.91 -0.96 5.54
C ASP A 64 -17.18 -0.38 4.85
N GLN A 65 -18.15 -1.28 4.73
CA GLN A 65 -19.21 -1.40 3.74
C GLN A 65 -20.57 -0.86 4.19
N SER A 66 -20.73 -0.47 5.45
CA SER A 66 -22.06 -0.08 5.99
C SER A 66 -22.12 1.37 6.46
N ARG A 67 -21.32 2.23 5.82
CA ARG A 67 -21.32 3.65 6.14
C ARG A 67 -22.53 4.34 5.53
N ARG A 68 -23.44 4.80 6.38
CA ARG A 68 -24.39 5.85 6.00
C ARG A 68 -23.69 7.19 6.02
N PHE A 69 -24.24 8.15 5.30
CA PHE A 69 -23.74 9.51 5.32
C PHE A 69 -24.89 10.51 5.26
N LYS A 70 -24.66 11.68 5.86
CA LYS A 70 -25.47 12.89 5.71
C LYS A 70 -24.53 14.08 5.56
N SER A 71 -25.00 15.12 4.88
CA SER A 71 -24.21 16.31 4.58
C SER A 71 -25.04 17.57 4.77
N THR A 72 -24.40 18.69 5.08
CA THR A 72 -25.05 20.00 5.03
C THR A 72 -25.26 20.51 3.59
N GLY A 73 -24.65 19.86 2.59
CA GLY A 73 -24.85 20.17 1.17
C GLY A 73 -26.20 19.71 0.62
N LEU A 74 -26.61 20.30 -0.51
CA LEU A 74 -27.82 19.89 -1.24
C LEU A 74 -27.64 18.47 -1.80
N ASP A 75 -28.74 17.70 -1.86
CA ASP A 75 -28.82 16.32 -2.39
C ASP A 75 -28.63 16.26 -3.92
N ASP A 76 -27.55 16.85 -4.46
CA ASP A 76 -27.27 16.84 -5.90
C ASP A 76 -26.17 15.80 -6.21
N PRO A 77 -26.52 14.61 -6.72
CA PRO A 77 -25.60 13.49 -6.84
C PRO A 77 -24.93 13.52 -8.21
N VAL A 78 -24.06 14.50 -8.44
CA VAL A 78 -23.15 14.49 -9.60
C VAL A 78 -21.71 14.48 -9.11
N TYR A 79 -21.34 13.42 -8.38
CA TYR A 79 -19.99 13.09 -7.91
C TYR A 79 -19.17 14.24 -7.27
N TRP A 80 -18.90 14.13 -5.98
CA TRP A 80 -17.94 14.99 -5.29
C TRP A 80 -16.51 14.75 -5.79
N LEU A 81 -15.82 15.82 -6.19
CA LEU A 81 -14.44 15.77 -6.64
C LEU A 81 -13.49 15.97 -5.46
N TYR A 82 -12.67 14.96 -5.16
CA TYR A 82 -11.69 14.98 -4.08
C TYR A 82 -10.30 15.24 -4.67
N ASN A 83 -10.14 16.40 -5.32
CA ASN A 83 -8.94 16.75 -6.10
C ASN A 83 -7.66 16.92 -5.26
N SER A 84 -7.80 17.19 -3.96
CA SER A 84 -6.68 17.31 -3.01
C SER A 84 -6.22 15.95 -2.47
N VAL A 85 -6.99 14.88 -2.68
CA VAL A 85 -6.59 13.54 -2.24
C VAL A 85 -5.64 12.94 -3.27
N HIS A 86 -4.42 12.65 -2.84
CA HIS A 86 -3.42 11.99 -3.68
C HIS A 86 -3.10 10.58 -3.21
N ASN A 87 -3.49 10.21 -1.99
CA ASN A 87 -3.20 8.91 -1.41
C ASN A 87 -4.49 8.25 -0.92
N ILE A 88 -4.83 7.09 -1.47
CA ILE A 88 -6.02 6.34 -1.07
C ILE A 88 -5.61 4.98 -0.53
N SER A 89 -6.19 4.58 0.60
CA SER A 89 -6.17 3.20 1.08
C SER A 89 -7.57 2.61 1.04
N LEU A 90 -7.71 1.52 0.31
CA LEU A 90 -8.94 0.78 0.13
C LEU A 90 -8.85 -0.53 0.93
N GLU A 91 -9.47 -0.53 2.11
CA GLU A 91 -9.36 -1.61 3.10
C GLU A 91 -10.72 -2.27 3.36
N GLY A 92 -10.72 -3.60 3.53
CA GLY A 92 -11.90 -4.40 3.85
C GLY A 92 -12.45 -5.21 2.68
N ASP A 93 -13.55 -5.94 2.91
CA ASP A 93 -14.25 -6.68 1.86
C ASP A 93 -14.82 -5.67 0.84
N ILE A 94 -14.53 -5.89 -0.44
CA ILE A 94 -14.79 -4.92 -1.50
C ILE A 94 -16.17 -5.17 -2.11
N ASN A 95 -16.74 -6.36 -1.91
CA ASN A 95 -18.00 -6.78 -2.51
C ASN A 95 -19.21 -5.95 -2.08
N ASN A 96 -19.15 -5.23 -0.95
CA ASN A 96 -20.23 -4.34 -0.52
C ASN A 96 -19.80 -2.87 -0.33
N TRP A 97 -18.80 -2.37 -1.07
CA TRP A 97 -18.57 -0.93 -1.07
C TRP A 97 -19.81 -0.21 -1.59
N CYS A 98 -20.45 0.61 -0.73
CA CYS A 98 -21.48 1.53 -1.18
C CYS A 98 -20.90 2.43 -2.28
N LEU A 99 -21.69 2.68 -3.31
CA LEU A 99 -21.37 3.62 -4.39
C LEU A 99 -21.27 5.03 -3.82
N PHE A 100 -20.11 5.38 -3.23
CA PHE A 100 -19.81 6.74 -2.87
C PHE A 100 -19.77 7.58 -4.15
N PRO A 101 -20.58 8.64 -4.28
CA PRO A 101 -20.45 9.54 -5.41
C PRO A 101 -19.21 10.41 -5.20
N ILE A 102 -18.02 9.82 -5.12
CA ILE A 102 -16.73 10.48 -4.92
C ILE A 102 -15.81 10.07 -6.06
N ARG A 103 -15.11 11.05 -6.64
CA ARG A 103 -14.11 10.83 -7.68
C ARG A 103 -12.77 11.37 -7.25
N TYR A 104 -11.73 10.57 -7.49
CA TYR A 104 -10.35 10.88 -7.15
C TYR A 104 -9.53 11.05 -8.43
N SER A 105 -9.53 12.26 -8.98
CA SER A 105 -8.91 12.54 -10.29
C SER A 105 -7.40 12.71 -10.26
N ASN A 106 -6.81 13.03 -9.10
CA ASN A 106 -5.38 13.33 -8.94
C ASN A 106 -4.66 12.30 -8.08
N LEU A 107 -5.06 11.03 -8.18
CA LEU A 107 -4.50 9.94 -7.38
C LEU A 107 -3.04 9.69 -7.75
N ARG A 108 -2.14 9.71 -6.75
CA ARG A 108 -0.71 9.40 -6.90
C ARG A 108 -0.30 8.09 -6.25
N CYS A 109 -0.95 7.72 -5.15
CA CYS A 109 -0.72 6.46 -4.44
C CYS A 109 -2.04 5.74 -4.18
N LEU A 110 -2.09 4.46 -4.52
CA LEU A 110 -3.23 3.59 -4.27
C LEU A 110 -2.77 2.38 -3.46
N ARG A 111 -3.38 2.17 -2.29
CA ARG A 111 -3.34 0.90 -1.57
C ARG A 111 -4.66 0.18 -1.75
N ILE A 112 -4.60 -1.09 -2.16
CA ILE A 112 -5.78 -1.86 -2.56
C ILE A 112 -5.63 -3.33 -2.24
N CYS A 113 -6.72 -3.96 -1.78
CA CYS A 113 -6.82 -5.42 -1.71
C CYS A 113 -7.39 -5.97 -3.01
N LEU A 114 -6.86 -7.09 -3.53
CA LEU A 114 -7.43 -7.79 -4.67
C LEU A 114 -7.95 -9.18 -4.27
N PRO A 115 -9.00 -9.71 -4.94
CA PRO A 115 -9.76 -9.08 -6.04
C PRO A 115 -10.65 -7.93 -5.58
N THR A 116 -10.99 -7.03 -6.51
CA THR A 116 -11.73 -5.79 -6.28
C THR A 116 -13.15 -5.85 -6.81
N HIS A 117 -14.01 -4.96 -6.33
CA HIS A 117 -15.32 -4.76 -6.91
C HIS A 117 -15.20 -4.09 -8.28
N LYS A 118 -16.00 -4.56 -9.24
CA LYS A 118 -16.09 -4.08 -10.63
C LYS A 118 -16.29 -2.57 -10.79
N ASN A 119 -16.66 -1.87 -9.72
CA ASN A 119 -17.01 -0.45 -9.74
C ASN A 119 -15.85 0.45 -9.30
N ILE A 120 -14.65 -0.10 -9.02
CA ILE A 120 -13.52 0.72 -8.58
C ILE A 120 -13.24 1.89 -9.54
N TYR A 121 -13.37 1.65 -10.84
CA TYR A 121 -13.16 2.64 -11.89
C TYR A 121 -14.24 3.73 -11.94
N SER A 122 -15.36 3.57 -11.22
CA SER A 122 -16.34 4.65 -11.05
C SER A 122 -15.84 5.74 -10.10
N PHE A 123 -15.02 5.37 -9.11
CA PHE A 123 -14.41 6.30 -8.14
C PHE A 123 -13.03 6.77 -8.58
N ILE A 124 -12.30 5.92 -9.30
CA ILE A 124 -10.96 6.20 -9.82
C ILE A 124 -11.02 6.12 -11.34
N PRO A 125 -11.51 7.17 -12.02
CA PRO A 125 -11.79 7.12 -13.45
C PRO A 125 -10.54 7.04 -14.33
N THR A 126 -9.39 7.50 -13.83
CA THR A 126 -8.09 7.42 -14.50
C THR A 126 -7.00 7.08 -13.48
N LEU A 127 -5.97 6.35 -13.94
CA LEU A 127 -4.76 6.03 -13.20
C LEU A 127 -3.51 6.70 -13.80
N ASP A 128 -3.69 7.69 -14.67
CA ASP A 128 -2.57 8.36 -15.37
C ASP A 128 -1.59 9.00 -14.39
N ASN A 129 -2.09 9.58 -13.30
CA ASN A 129 -1.26 10.21 -12.27
C ASN A 129 -0.70 9.24 -11.22
N LEU A 130 -1.04 7.94 -11.31
CA LEU A 130 -0.65 6.96 -10.31
C LEU A 130 0.86 6.66 -10.43
N THR A 131 1.60 6.97 -9.37
CA THR A 131 3.05 6.75 -9.27
C THR A 131 3.42 5.63 -8.32
N SER A 132 2.53 5.27 -7.40
CA SER A 132 2.76 4.22 -6.40
C SER A 132 1.52 3.34 -6.24
N LEU A 133 1.70 2.03 -6.26
CA LEU A 133 0.64 1.04 -6.07
C LEU A 133 1.08 0.05 -4.99
N ILE A 134 0.24 -0.12 -3.98
CA ILE A 134 0.41 -1.10 -2.90
C ILE A 134 -0.74 -2.09 -3.01
N VAL A 135 -0.44 -3.35 -3.31
CA VAL A 135 -1.46 -4.37 -3.52
C VAL A 135 -1.35 -5.43 -2.44
N VAL A 136 -2.48 -5.80 -1.86
CA VAL A 136 -2.61 -6.94 -0.95
C VAL A 136 -3.42 -8.01 -1.66
N MET A 137 -2.83 -9.19 -1.91
CA MET A 137 -3.50 -10.27 -2.62
C MET A 137 -3.77 -11.44 -1.71
N ASN A 138 -5.03 -11.88 -1.65
CA ASN A 138 -5.44 -13.02 -0.84
C ASN A 138 -5.60 -14.32 -1.64
N ASP A 139 -5.68 -14.24 -2.98
CA ASP A 139 -5.85 -15.41 -3.86
C ASP A 139 -5.32 -15.13 -5.29
N SER A 140 -5.00 -16.19 -6.00
CA SER A 140 -4.61 -16.28 -7.41
C SER A 140 -5.65 -15.77 -8.41
N SER A 141 -6.94 -15.76 -8.06
CA SER A 141 -8.01 -15.24 -8.94
C SER A 141 -7.84 -13.76 -9.30
N ALA A 142 -7.05 -13.00 -8.53
CA ALA A 142 -6.76 -11.59 -8.74
C ALA A 142 -5.66 -11.29 -9.79
N GLU A 143 -5.10 -12.30 -10.46
CA GLU A 143 -4.02 -12.11 -11.45
C GLU A 143 -4.38 -11.12 -12.56
N SER A 144 -5.54 -11.31 -13.19
CA SER A 144 -5.98 -10.49 -14.31
C SER A 144 -6.26 -9.05 -13.89
N GLU A 145 -6.79 -8.85 -12.68
CA GLU A 145 -7.06 -7.54 -12.11
C GLU A 145 -5.77 -6.77 -11.80
N LEU A 146 -4.75 -7.45 -11.24
CA LEU A 146 -3.45 -6.83 -11.00
C LEU A 146 -2.82 -6.34 -12.33
N LEU A 147 -2.85 -7.19 -13.36
CA LEU A 147 -2.31 -6.83 -14.66
C LEU A 147 -3.10 -5.69 -15.32
N ASP A 148 -4.43 -5.68 -15.22
CA ASP A 148 -5.27 -4.58 -15.72
C ASP A 148 -4.96 -3.26 -15.00
N LEU A 149 -4.81 -3.27 -13.67
CA LEU A 149 -4.44 -2.09 -12.88
C LEU A 149 -3.07 -1.53 -13.28
N ILE A 150 -2.06 -2.40 -13.42
CA ILE A 150 -0.71 -1.98 -13.83
C ILE A 150 -0.72 -1.41 -15.24
N ASN A 151 -1.43 -2.05 -16.18
CA ASN A 151 -1.50 -1.61 -17.58
C ASN A 151 -2.22 -0.27 -17.75
N ARG A 152 -3.17 0.05 -16.86
CA ARG A 152 -3.87 1.35 -16.84
C ARG A 152 -3.08 2.47 -16.17
N ALA A 153 -1.96 2.17 -15.51
CA ALA A 153 -1.13 3.13 -14.79
C ALA A 153 0.20 3.36 -15.52
N PRO A 154 0.22 4.14 -16.62
CA PRO A 154 1.40 4.29 -17.48
C PRO A 154 2.61 4.88 -16.75
N HIS A 155 2.38 5.68 -15.71
CA HIS A 155 3.42 6.36 -14.93
C HIS A 155 3.74 5.69 -13.59
N LEU A 156 3.35 4.42 -13.41
CA LEU A 156 3.57 3.67 -12.18
C LEU A 156 5.07 3.43 -11.93
N TYR A 157 5.65 4.17 -10.99
CA TYR A 157 7.06 4.10 -10.64
C TYR A 157 7.34 3.04 -9.56
N SER A 158 6.46 2.92 -8.57
CA SER A 158 6.64 2.06 -7.40
C SER A 158 5.52 1.04 -7.28
N LEU A 159 5.89 -0.23 -7.10
CA LEU A 159 4.98 -1.34 -6.90
C LEU A 159 5.36 -2.09 -5.62
N THR A 160 4.47 -2.08 -4.63
CA THR A 160 4.57 -2.89 -3.42
C THR A 160 3.51 -3.97 -3.46
N ILE A 161 3.88 -5.22 -3.20
CA ILE A 161 2.91 -6.31 -3.22
C ILE A 161 3.09 -7.23 -2.03
N ASP A 162 2.03 -7.32 -1.25
CA ASP A 162 1.85 -8.29 -0.19
C ASP A 162 1.26 -9.55 -0.84
N LEU A 163 2.12 -10.52 -1.18
CA LEU A 163 1.80 -11.70 -1.99
C LEU A 163 1.89 -13.01 -1.20
N LEU A 164 1.05 -13.96 -1.59
CA LEU A 164 1.30 -15.38 -1.34
C LEU A 164 2.42 -15.92 -2.26
N PRO A 165 3.28 -16.84 -1.78
CA PRO A 165 4.43 -17.34 -2.56
C PRO A 165 4.10 -17.94 -3.94
N ASN A 166 2.92 -18.54 -4.09
CA ASN A 166 2.45 -19.12 -5.35
C ASN A 166 2.13 -18.07 -6.44
N LEU A 167 2.09 -16.79 -6.08
CA LEU A 167 1.70 -15.70 -6.97
C LEU A 167 2.88 -14.96 -7.61
N LEU A 168 4.12 -15.35 -7.31
CA LEU A 168 5.31 -14.74 -7.93
C LEU A 168 5.33 -14.88 -9.46
N SER A 169 4.77 -15.98 -9.99
CA SER A 169 4.68 -16.20 -11.44
C SER A 169 3.90 -15.10 -12.17
N ILE A 170 2.99 -14.40 -11.49
CA ILE A 170 2.24 -13.25 -12.02
C ILE A 170 3.16 -12.06 -12.24
N LEU A 171 4.04 -11.80 -11.28
CA LEU A 171 4.96 -10.67 -11.33
C LEU A 171 5.89 -10.74 -12.53
N TRP A 172 6.28 -11.95 -12.91
CA TRP A 172 7.17 -12.18 -14.05
C TRP A 172 6.51 -11.88 -15.40
N LYS A 173 5.17 -11.82 -15.44
CA LYS A 173 4.39 -11.45 -16.62
C LYS A 173 4.18 -9.95 -16.75
N VAL A 174 4.55 -9.15 -15.75
CA VAL A 174 4.40 -7.69 -15.78
C VAL A 174 5.34 -7.11 -16.84
N THR A 175 4.76 -6.39 -17.80
CA THR A 175 5.48 -5.76 -18.93
C THR A 175 5.60 -4.25 -18.81
N SER A 176 5.01 -3.64 -17.78
CA SER A 176 5.09 -2.18 -17.56
C SER A 176 6.55 -1.74 -17.53
N THR A 177 6.87 -0.68 -18.27
CA THR A 177 8.24 -0.17 -18.42
C THR A 177 8.56 1.00 -17.49
N SER A 178 7.59 1.47 -16.71
CA SER A 178 7.73 2.62 -15.80
C SER A 178 8.13 2.23 -14.38
N ILE A 179 7.92 0.97 -13.99
CA ILE A 179 8.22 0.51 -12.64
C ILE A 179 9.74 0.44 -12.44
N ARG A 180 10.23 1.16 -11.43
CA ARG A 180 11.64 1.20 -11.04
C ARG A 180 11.86 0.80 -9.59
N ARG A 181 10.80 0.79 -8.78
CA ARG A 181 10.84 0.31 -7.40
C ARG A 181 9.89 -0.87 -7.24
N LEU A 182 10.43 -1.99 -6.78
CA LEU A 182 9.67 -3.20 -6.47
C LEU A 182 9.89 -3.56 -5.00
N ASP A 183 8.80 -3.62 -4.25
CA ASP A 183 8.81 -3.99 -2.85
C ASP A 183 7.97 -5.25 -2.63
N LEU A 184 8.67 -6.32 -2.29
CA LEU A 184 8.14 -7.63 -1.96
C LEU A 184 8.33 -7.94 -0.48
N PHE A 185 8.67 -6.95 0.35
CA PHE A 185 8.63 -7.15 1.79
C PHE A 185 7.18 -7.35 2.22
N HIS A 186 6.94 -8.53 2.78
CA HIS A 186 5.68 -8.87 3.37
C HIS A 186 5.53 -8.14 4.71
N SER A 187 4.39 -7.47 4.91
CA SER A 187 4.11 -6.70 6.13
C SER A 187 3.29 -7.49 7.15
N SER A 188 2.68 -8.60 6.74
CA SER A 188 1.73 -9.34 7.56
C SER A 188 2.33 -10.59 8.22
N PHE A 189 1.77 -11.02 9.35
CA PHE A 189 2.35 -12.05 10.22
C PHE A 189 2.16 -13.50 9.73
N TRP A 190 1.52 -13.69 8.58
CA TRP A 190 0.92 -14.98 8.23
C TRP A 190 1.75 -15.83 7.26
N TYR A 191 2.69 -15.22 6.51
CA TYR A 191 3.51 -15.92 5.52
C TYR A 191 4.92 -15.33 5.43
N ASP A 192 5.93 -16.16 5.69
CA ASP A 192 7.35 -15.80 5.50
C ASP A 192 7.74 -16.04 4.03
N LEU A 193 7.34 -15.15 3.13
CA LEU A 193 7.79 -15.22 1.74
C LEU A 193 9.29 -14.94 1.69
N CYS A 194 10.10 -15.96 1.37
CA CYS A 194 11.53 -15.83 1.10
C CYS A 194 11.83 -16.40 -0.29
N LEU A 195 12.56 -15.65 -1.11
CA LEU A 195 12.93 -16.10 -2.44
C LEU A 195 14.08 -17.10 -2.39
N ASN A 196 13.85 -18.26 -3.00
CA ASN A 196 14.90 -19.23 -3.27
C ASN A 196 15.72 -18.86 -4.51
N ALA A 197 16.78 -19.62 -4.80
CA ALA A 197 17.68 -19.35 -5.92
C ALA A 197 16.96 -19.34 -7.29
N ALA A 198 16.00 -20.26 -7.50
CA ALA A 198 15.24 -20.33 -8.75
C ALA A 198 14.35 -19.09 -8.94
N GLN A 199 13.65 -18.67 -7.88
CA GLN A 199 12.80 -17.47 -7.89
C GLN A 199 13.61 -16.18 -8.04
N CYS A 200 14.80 -16.11 -7.43
CA CYS A 200 15.73 -15.00 -7.65
C CYS A 200 16.18 -14.93 -9.10
N SER A 201 16.51 -16.08 -9.72
CA SER A 201 16.87 -16.17 -11.12
C SER A 201 15.72 -15.76 -12.04
N GLU A 202 14.49 -16.21 -11.78
CA GLU A 202 13.30 -15.77 -12.51
C GLU A 202 13.08 -14.26 -12.40
N LEU A 203 13.19 -13.71 -11.18
CA LEU A 203 13.11 -12.27 -10.93
C LEU A 203 14.14 -11.53 -11.77
N ILE A 204 15.42 -11.94 -11.71
CA ILE A 204 16.52 -11.32 -12.46
C ILE A 204 16.23 -11.32 -13.97
N ASN A 205 15.70 -12.42 -14.48
CA ASN A 205 15.44 -12.59 -15.90
C ASN A 205 14.13 -11.95 -16.39
N SER A 206 13.20 -11.62 -15.49
CA SER A 206 11.93 -10.97 -15.83
C SER A 206 12.10 -9.51 -16.30
N SER A 207 11.15 -9.01 -17.10
CA SER A 207 11.13 -7.61 -17.53
C SER A 207 11.14 -6.64 -16.36
N LEU A 208 10.30 -6.91 -15.35
CA LEU A 208 10.22 -6.13 -14.12
C LEU A 208 11.55 -6.10 -13.37
N GLY A 209 12.21 -7.25 -13.24
CA GLY A 209 13.46 -7.33 -12.52
C GLY A 209 14.64 -6.67 -13.23
N ARG A 210 14.70 -6.71 -14.57
CA ARG A 210 15.77 -6.08 -15.36
C ARG A 210 15.78 -4.56 -15.27
N GLN A 211 14.60 -3.94 -15.15
CA GLN A 211 14.47 -2.48 -15.10
C GLN A 211 14.43 -1.91 -13.68
N CYS A 212 14.29 -2.78 -12.67
CA CYS A 212 14.17 -2.36 -11.28
C CYS A 212 15.48 -1.73 -10.79
N GLU A 213 15.37 -0.52 -10.24
CA GLU A 213 16.47 0.23 -9.62
C GLU A 213 16.51 0.02 -8.10
N VAL A 214 15.34 -0.13 -7.47
CA VAL A 214 15.19 -0.33 -6.03
C VAL A 214 14.39 -1.60 -5.78
N LEU A 215 15.06 -2.63 -5.25
CA LEU A 215 14.43 -3.91 -4.92
C LEU A 215 14.39 -4.09 -3.41
N SER A 216 13.24 -4.49 -2.88
CA SER A 216 13.05 -4.82 -1.47
C SER A 216 12.47 -6.23 -1.37
N VAL A 217 13.18 -7.18 -0.72
CA VAL A 217 12.84 -8.61 -0.81
C VAL A 217 13.46 -9.45 0.32
N ASN A 218 12.77 -10.47 0.79
CA ASN A 218 13.37 -11.50 1.65
C ASN A 218 13.97 -12.62 0.79
N VAL A 219 15.13 -13.14 1.18
CA VAL A 219 15.80 -14.24 0.48
C VAL A 219 16.17 -15.37 1.43
N GLU A 220 16.24 -16.59 0.90
CA GLU A 220 16.60 -17.76 1.71
C GLU A 220 18.09 -17.81 2.06
N ASP A 221 18.98 -17.45 1.12
CA ASP A 221 20.43 -17.65 1.23
C ASP A 221 21.21 -16.39 0.83
N ARG A 222 22.36 -16.16 1.48
CA ARG A 222 23.27 -15.04 1.20
C ARG A 222 23.85 -15.03 -0.23
N SER A 223 23.99 -16.19 -0.86
CA SER A 223 24.36 -16.32 -2.27
C SER A 223 23.31 -15.71 -3.20
N ASN A 224 22.02 -15.81 -2.87
CA ASN A 224 20.95 -15.17 -3.63
C ASN A 224 21.06 -13.64 -3.59
N VAL A 225 21.54 -13.06 -2.47
CA VAL A 225 21.83 -11.62 -2.37
C VAL A 225 22.91 -11.23 -3.38
N LEU A 226 24.00 -12.01 -3.45
CA LEU A 226 25.08 -11.76 -4.40
C LEU A 226 24.58 -11.84 -5.85
N ASP A 227 23.76 -12.84 -6.17
CA ASP A 227 23.21 -13.00 -7.52
C ASP A 227 22.32 -11.82 -7.91
N LEU A 228 21.48 -11.35 -6.98
CA LEU A 228 20.60 -10.19 -7.19
C LEU A 228 21.40 -8.90 -7.43
N VAL A 229 22.55 -8.73 -6.77
CA VAL A 229 23.39 -7.52 -6.92
C VAL A 229 24.32 -7.62 -8.14
N LYS A 230 24.99 -8.75 -8.34
CA LYS A 230 26.02 -8.92 -9.39
C LYS A 230 25.43 -9.09 -10.78
N THR A 231 24.29 -9.77 -10.88
CA THR A 231 23.69 -10.10 -12.19
C THR A 231 22.79 -8.98 -12.70
N LYS A 232 22.28 -8.10 -11.81
CA LYS A 232 21.42 -6.99 -12.22
C LYS A 232 22.21 -5.72 -12.49
N SER A 233 22.30 -5.34 -13.75
CA SER A 233 22.99 -4.13 -14.18
C SER A 233 22.31 -2.82 -13.76
N ASN A 234 21.05 -2.82 -13.33
CA ASN A 234 20.29 -1.59 -13.06
C ASN A 234 19.91 -1.39 -11.59
N VAL A 235 20.13 -2.39 -10.72
CA VAL A 235 19.82 -2.23 -9.29
C VAL A 235 20.84 -1.28 -8.66
N ARG A 236 20.31 -0.21 -8.07
CA ARG A 236 21.06 0.81 -7.32
C ARG A 236 20.88 0.64 -5.82
N ALA A 237 19.74 0.08 -5.40
CA ALA A 237 19.49 -0.23 -4.01
C ALA A 237 18.80 -1.60 -3.88
N LEU A 238 19.39 -2.48 -3.08
CA LEU A 238 18.78 -3.73 -2.62
C LEU A 238 18.56 -3.63 -1.12
N ILE A 239 17.31 -3.81 -0.69
CA ILE A 239 16.95 -3.94 0.72
C ILE A 239 16.52 -5.39 0.90
N CYS A 240 17.21 -6.15 1.75
CA CYS A 240 16.89 -7.55 1.92
C CYS A 240 16.94 -8.04 3.36
N LYS A 241 16.21 -9.12 3.63
CA LYS A 241 16.36 -9.92 4.85
C LYS A 241 16.68 -11.35 4.48
N LEU A 242 17.39 -12.03 5.37
CA LEU A 242 17.73 -13.44 5.22
C LEU A 242 16.92 -14.29 6.17
N LYS A 243 16.38 -15.39 5.64
CA LYS A 243 15.57 -16.35 6.39
C LYS A 243 16.33 -16.93 7.59
N GLU A 244 17.62 -17.24 7.41
CA GLU A 244 18.50 -17.79 8.45
C GLU A 244 18.49 -16.91 9.71
N GLU A 245 18.50 -15.58 9.54
CA GLU A 245 18.48 -14.64 10.67
C GLU A 245 17.11 -14.57 11.37
N GLU A 246 16.01 -14.74 10.64
CA GLU A 246 14.66 -14.72 11.21
C GLU A 246 14.37 -15.95 12.07
N GLU A 247 14.88 -17.14 11.68
CA GLU A 247 14.72 -18.37 12.45
C GLU A 247 15.52 -18.33 13.76
N GLU A 248 16.72 -17.75 13.75
CA GLU A 248 17.54 -17.57 14.95
C GLU A 248 16.91 -16.57 15.95
N GLU A 249 16.30 -15.48 15.44
CA GLU A 249 15.57 -14.51 16.26
C GLU A 249 14.29 -15.08 16.89
N LYS A 250 13.57 -15.96 16.17
CA LYS A 250 12.35 -16.61 16.68
C LYS A 250 12.65 -17.76 17.65
N GLY A 251 13.74 -18.50 17.44
CA GLY A 251 14.09 -19.69 18.22
C GLY A 251 14.76 -19.39 19.57
N ASN A 252 15.43 -18.25 19.69
CA ASN A 252 16.13 -17.86 20.91
C ASN A 252 15.54 -16.57 21.48
N ASN A 253 14.87 -16.65 22.65
CA ASN A 253 14.61 -15.48 23.51
C ASN A 253 15.91 -14.75 23.99
N LYS A 254 17.08 -15.11 23.45
CA LYS A 254 18.29 -14.30 23.52
C LYS A 254 18.18 -13.23 22.46
N ARG A 255 18.17 -11.96 22.90
CA ARG A 255 18.71 -10.88 22.07
C ARG A 255 20.09 -11.31 21.60
N ILE A 256 20.21 -11.77 20.36
CA ILE A 256 21.48 -12.05 19.70
C ILE A 256 22.30 -10.76 19.86
N SER A 257 23.48 -10.87 20.46
CA SER A 257 24.37 -9.73 20.66
C SER A 257 24.68 -9.11 19.31
N SER A 258 24.82 -7.79 19.27
CA SER A 258 25.10 -7.03 18.05
C SER A 258 26.34 -7.47 17.27
N SER A 259 27.21 -8.32 17.84
CA SER A 259 28.44 -8.81 17.21
C SER A 259 28.21 -9.76 16.03
N ASP A 260 27.22 -10.67 16.12
CA ASP A 260 27.04 -11.72 15.10
C ASP A 260 26.25 -11.17 13.89
N LYS A 261 25.41 -10.15 14.12
CA LYS A 261 24.68 -9.43 13.06
C LYS A 261 25.58 -8.65 12.10
N ASP A 262 26.80 -8.35 12.53
CA ASP A 262 27.78 -7.68 11.68
C ASP A 262 28.60 -8.67 10.83
N GLU A 263 28.65 -9.97 11.16
CA GLU A 263 29.39 -10.95 10.35
C GLU A 263 28.86 -11.03 8.91
N LEU A 264 27.54 -11.09 8.75
CA LEU A 264 26.91 -11.11 7.43
C LEU A 264 27.15 -9.80 6.66
N VAL A 265 27.15 -8.66 7.36
CA VAL A 265 27.41 -7.35 6.74
C VAL A 265 28.87 -7.28 6.27
N GLU A 266 29.83 -7.71 7.10
CA GLU A 266 31.24 -7.78 6.71
C GLU A 266 31.44 -8.79 5.57
N TRP A 267 30.81 -9.97 5.64
CA TRP A 267 30.86 -10.96 4.57
C TRP A 267 30.35 -10.38 3.25
N LEU A 268 29.22 -9.65 3.26
CA LEU A 268 28.71 -8.98 2.07
C LEU A 268 29.65 -7.89 1.56
N ARG A 269 30.31 -7.13 2.45
CA ARG A 269 31.32 -6.12 2.05
C ARG A 269 32.53 -6.78 1.38
N ASP A 270 32.97 -7.94 1.87
CA ASP A 270 34.09 -8.67 1.30
C ASP A 270 33.78 -9.27 -0.08
N HIS A 271 32.51 -9.63 -0.33
CA HIS A 271 32.10 -10.34 -1.54
C HIS A 271 31.44 -9.46 -2.61
N LEU A 272 31.03 -8.24 -2.24
CA LEU A 272 30.52 -7.22 -3.16
C LEU A 272 31.68 -6.31 -3.62
N LEU A 273 31.56 -5.77 -4.83
CA LEU A 273 32.59 -4.87 -5.39
C LEU A 273 32.73 -3.62 -4.52
N SER A 274 33.92 -3.00 -4.52
CA SER A 274 34.25 -1.77 -3.76
C SER A 274 33.33 -0.57 -4.03
N MET A 275 32.49 -0.64 -5.07
CA MET A 275 31.49 0.36 -5.39
C MET A 275 30.17 0.20 -4.61
N SER A 276 30.04 -0.84 -3.78
CA SER A 276 28.82 -1.06 -2.99
C SER A 276 28.99 -0.61 -1.55
N SER A 277 27.99 0.06 -0.98
CA SER A 277 27.92 0.31 0.47
C SER A 277 26.88 -0.61 1.11
N VAL A 278 27.29 -1.35 2.13
CA VAL A 278 26.43 -2.29 2.86
C VAL A 278 26.23 -1.80 4.28
N ARG A 279 24.97 -1.64 4.69
CA ARG A 279 24.61 -1.27 6.05
C ARG A 279 23.39 -2.05 6.53
N ARG A 280 23.35 -2.34 7.82
CA ARG A 280 22.15 -2.86 8.46
C ARG A 280 21.26 -1.70 8.90
N THR A 281 19.95 -1.87 8.74
CA THR A 281 18.94 -0.88 9.12
C THR A 281 17.97 -1.50 10.12
N PHE A 282 17.93 -0.92 11.32
CA PHE A 282 17.05 -1.38 12.37
C PHE A 282 15.61 -0.89 12.20
N TYR A 283 15.37 0.09 11.33
CA TYR A 283 14.05 0.68 11.11
C TYR A 283 13.12 -0.22 10.28
N ILE A 284 13.68 -1.10 9.45
CA ILE A 284 12.94 -2.01 8.58
C ILE A 284 13.17 -3.45 9.07
N ASN A 285 12.83 -3.71 10.33
CA ASN A 285 12.92 -5.05 10.93
C ASN A 285 14.29 -5.71 10.69
N ASN A 286 15.38 -5.01 11.00
CA ASN A 286 16.75 -5.53 10.95
C ASN A 286 17.26 -5.93 9.54
N SER A 287 16.69 -5.35 8.47
CA SER A 287 17.12 -5.63 7.10
C SER A 287 18.50 -5.07 6.76
N ILE A 288 19.04 -5.56 5.65
CA ILE A 288 20.31 -5.15 5.07
C ILE A 288 20.01 -4.28 3.87
N GLU A 289 20.64 -3.11 3.83
CA GLU A 289 20.61 -2.19 2.69
C GLU A 289 21.97 -2.24 1.98
N ILE A 290 21.93 -2.55 0.70
CA ILE A 290 23.06 -2.54 -0.21
C ILE A 290 22.80 -1.45 -1.25
N TRP A 291 23.65 -0.43 -1.28
CA TRP A 291 23.64 0.60 -2.31
C TRP A 291 24.77 0.32 -3.30
N VAL A 292 24.44 0.23 -4.58
CA VAL A 292 25.40 0.00 -5.67
C VAL A 292 25.66 1.33 -6.35
N ASN A 293 26.86 1.87 -6.19
CA ASN A 293 27.27 3.06 -6.94
C ASN A 293 27.55 2.62 -8.39
N GLN A 294 26.80 3.18 -9.33
CA GLN A 294 26.98 2.97 -10.77
C GLN A 294 27.67 4.17 -11.39
#